data_AF-C0B626-F1
#
_entry.id   AF-C0B626-F1
#
_cell.length_a   1.000
_cell.length_b   1.000
_cell.length_c   1.000
_cell.angle_alpha   90.00
_cell.angle_beta   90.00
_cell.angle_gamma   90.00
#
_symmetry.space_group_name_H-M   'P 1'
#
loop_
_entity.id
_entity.type
_entity.pdbx_description
1 polymer ?
#
loop_
_entity_poly.entity_id
_entity_poly.type
_entity_poly.pdbx_seq_one_letter_code
_entity_poly.pdbx_strand_id
1 'polypeptide(L)'
;MSKVLNSKKVSDHHAIIPTMEVAKADIGKLKERNCKILYLISARVLTATADPYIYESHKCQITCNYHTFYLTAKKTKQEGFKAIENKLKQFFGVKIEKEEPELDIWAGKHYGPCDSFVSEHFTQPPKQYTDVIFCERKEWIGIEERSSA
;
A
#
# COMPACT_ATOMS: atom_id res chain seq x y z
N MET A 1 4.91 19.72 -2.47
CA MET A 1 5.93 19.82 -1.40
C MET A 1 5.40 20.17 -0.02
N SER A 2 4.32 20.95 0.15
CA SER A 2 3.81 21.37 1.48
C SER A 2 3.35 20.24 2.41
N LYS A 3 3.06 19.05 1.87
CA LYS A 3 2.69 17.86 2.68
C LYS A 3 3.86 17.28 3.48
N VAL A 4 5.08 17.33 2.93
CA VAL A 4 6.27 16.69 3.52
C VAL A 4 7.08 17.69 4.35
N LEU A 5 7.10 18.96 3.92
CA LEU A 5 7.82 20.05 4.58
C LEU A 5 6.81 20.96 5.28
N ASN A 6 6.58 20.73 6.57
CA ASN A 6 5.64 21.52 7.37
C ASN A 6 6.13 21.69 8.81
N SER A 7 6.83 22.81 9.08
CA SER A 7 7.37 23.13 10.40
C SER A 7 6.32 23.23 11.51
N LYS A 8 5.03 23.44 11.18
CA LYS A 8 3.95 23.47 12.17
C LYS A 8 3.57 22.09 12.69
N LYS A 9 3.96 21.03 11.99
CA LYS A 9 3.66 19.62 12.33
C LYS A 9 4.88 18.88 12.89
N VAL A 10 5.95 19.61 13.21
CA VAL A 10 7.18 19.07 13.78
C VAL A 10 7.22 19.52 15.24
N SER A 11 7.34 18.56 16.16
CA SER A 11 7.62 18.80 17.58
C SER A 11 9.15 18.86 17.78
N ASP A 12 9.68 18.30 18.86
CA ASP A 12 11.13 18.31 19.13
C ASP A 12 11.94 17.49 18.12
N HIS A 13 11.31 16.52 17.46
CA HIS A 13 11.95 15.64 16.48
C HIS A 13 11.16 15.57 15.17
N HIS A 14 11.88 15.55 14.06
CA HIS A 14 11.31 15.32 12.73
C HIS A 14 11.20 13.82 12.42
N ALA A 15 10.51 13.48 11.33
CA ALA A 15 10.43 12.11 10.84
C ALA A 15 11.85 11.52 10.58
N ILE A 16 12.00 10.21 10.77
CA ILE A 16 13.28 9.52 10.50
C ILE A 16 13.55 9.58 8.99
N ILE A 17 14.67 10.19 8.63
CA ILE A 17 15.13 10.35 7.24
C ILE A 17 16.60 9.92 7.13
N PRO A 18 17.03 9.40 5.96
CA PRO A 18 18.43 9.07 5.75
C PRO A 18 19.26 10.36 5.73
N THR A 19 20.44 10.31 6.36
CA THR A 19 21.38 11.43 6.36
C THR A 19 22.21 11.44 5.07
N MET A 20 22.83 12.57 4.76
CA MET A 20 23.71 12.69 3.59
C MET A 20 24.94 11.78 3.64
N GLU A 21 25.32 11.28 4.83
CA GLU A 21 26.43 10.35 4.98
C GLU A 21 26.18 9.00 4.31
N VAL A 22 24.92 8.62 4.09
CA VAL A 22 24.56 7.40 3.37
C VAL A 22 25.15 7.37 1.96
N ALA A 23 25.30 8.54 1.30
CA ALA A 23 25.92 8.63 -0.03
C ALA A 23 27.43 8.34 -0.03
N LYS A 24 28.09 8.49 1.13
CA LYS A 24 29.53 8.24 1.32
C LYS A 24 29.80 6.87 1.93
N ALA A 25 28.78 6.25 2.53
CA ALA A 25 28.89 4.97 3.21
C ALA A 25 28.91 3.81 2.21
N ASP A 26 29.76 2.82 2.49
CA ASP A 26 29.80 1.57 1.73
C ASP A 26 28.66 0.65 2.19
N ILE A 27 27.53 0.73 1.47
CA ILE A 27 26.31 -0.04 1.76
C ILE A 27 26.58 -1.56 1.71
N GLY A 28 27.59 -1.99 0.94
CA GLY A 28 27.97 -3.40 0.83
C GLY A 28 28.61 -3.97 2.11
N LYS A 29 29.16 -3.12 2.99
CA LYS A 29 29.77 -3.53 4.27
C LYS A 29 28.77 -3.59 5.43
N LEU A 30 27.54 -3.10 5.23
CA LEU A 30 26.50 -3.16 6.25
C LEU A 30 25.97 -4.58 6.41
N LYS A 31 25.72 -4.99 7.66
CA LYS A 31 24.98 -6.21 7.96
C LYS A 31 23.62 -6.18 7.27
N GLU A 32 23.19 -7.32 6.76
CA GLU A 32 21.96 -7.46 5.96
C GLU A 32 20.74 -6.82 6.65
N ARG A 33 20.58 -7.01 7.97
CA ARG A 33 19.49 -6.41 8.76
C ARG A 33 19.50 -4.88 8.72
N ASN A 34 20.67 -4.25 8.91
CA ASN A 34 20.79 -2.79 8.93
C ASN A 34 20.59 -2.21 7.53
N CYS A 35 21.07 -2.92 6.52
CA CYS A 35 20.85 -2.57 5.12
C CYS A 35 19.36 -2.56 4.77
N LYS A 36 18.60 -3.60 5.18
CA LYS A 36 17.15 -3.68 5.01
C LYS A 36 16.40 -2.52 5.69
N ILE A 37 16.79 -2.15 6.92
CA ILE A 37 16.19 -1.01 7.64
C ILE A 37 16.47 0.31 6.89
N LEU A 38 17.70 0.51 6.42
CA LEU A 38 18.07 1.70 5.66
C LEU A 38 17.27 1.80 4.34
N TYR A 39 17.09 0.69 3.64
CA TYR A 39 16.24 0.64 2.45
C TYR A 39 14.77 0.97 2.76
N LEU A 40 14.23 0.48 3.88
CA LEU A 40 12.87 0.80 4.32
C LEU A 40 12.70 2.32 4.54
N ILE A 41 13.61 2.94 5.29
CA ILE A 41 13.60 4.37 5.58
C ILE A 41 13.73 5.19 4.29
N SER A 42 14.69 4.82 3.43
CA SER A 42 14.96 5.52 2.17
C SER A 42 13.77 5.42 1.21
N ALA A 43 13.20 4.22 1.05
CA ALA A 43 12.01 4.02 0.24
C ALA A 43 10.83 4.83 0.77
N ARG A 44 10.65 4.93 2.10
CA ARG A 44 9.58 5.73 2.70
C ARG A 44 9.69 7.21 2.37
N VAL A 45 10.91 7.76 2.40
CA VAL A 45 11.16 9.16 2.01
C VAL A 45 10.89 9.37 0.53
N LEU A 46 11.34 8.46 -0.34
CA LEU A 46 11.08 8.53 -1.78
C LEU A 46 9.58 8.42 -2.09
N THR A 47 8.85 7.52 -1.44
CA THR A 47 7.39 7.40 -1.56
C THR A 47 6.67 8.67 -1.12
N ALA A 48 7.16 9.33 -0.06
CA ALA A 48 6.55 10.57 0.46
C ALA A 48 6.75 11.77 -0.47
N THR A 49 7.86 11.81 -1.23
CA THR A 49 8.17 12.90 -2.16
C THR A 49 7.78 12.61 -3.60
N ALA A 50 7.48 11.36 -3.94
CA ALA A 50 7.03 10.95 -5.26
C ALA A 50 5.65 11.52 -5.61
N ASP A 51 5.35 11.48 -6.91
CA ASP A 51 4.07 11.90 -7.43
C ASP A 51 2.92 11.03 -6.89
N PRO A 52 1.70 11.60 -6.81
CA PRO A 52 0.53 10.83 -6.40
C PRO A 52 0.25 9.67 -7.35
N TYR A 53 -0.31 8.60 -6.80
CA TYR A 53 -0.91 7.54 -7.58
C TYR A 53 -2.28 8.01 -8.12
N ILE A 54 -2.42 8.08 -9.44
CA ILE A 54 -3.65 8.55 -10.12
C ILE A 54 -4.26 7.39 -10.89
N TYR A 55 -5.54 7.13 -10.64
CA TYR A 55 -6.30 6.08 -11.29
C TYR A 55 -7.75 6.51 -11.49
N GLU A 56 -8.39 5.86 -12.43
CA GLU A 56 -9.82 5.95 -12.69
C GLU A 56 -10.49 4.69 -12.13
N SER A 57 -11.57 4.86 -11.38
CA SER A 57 -12.35 3.75 -10.81
C SER A 57 -13.74 3.76 -11.42
N HIS A 58 -14.12 2.63 -12.01
CA HIS A 58 -15.43 2.40 -12.60
C HIS A 58 -16.20 1.45 -11.69
N LYS A 59 -17.35 1.91 -11.21
CA LYS A 59 -18.31 1.07 -10.50
C LYS A 59 -19.51 0.84 -11.41
N CYS A 60 -19.70 -0.40 -11.82
CA CYS A 60 -20.70 -0.77 -12.80
C CYS A 60 -21.70 -1.73 -12.19
N GLN A 61 -22.98 -1.49 -12.51
CA GLN A 61 -24.07 -2.40 -12.25
C GLN A 61 -24.39 -3.14 -13.55
N ILE A 62 -24.37 -4.46 -13.50
CA ILE A 62 -24.61 -5.33 -14.65
C ILE A 62 -25.83 -6.19 -14.34
N THR A 63 -26.81 -6.17 -15.22
CA THR A 63 -28.02 -6.99 -15.10
C THR A 63 -27.96 -8.15 -16.08
N CYS A 64 -28.05 -9.37 -15.57
CA CYS A 64 -28.21 -10.59 -16.37
C CYS A 64 -29.52 -11.27 -15.97
N ASN A 65 -30.49 -11.30 -16.89
CA ASN A 65 -31.87 -11.69 -16.61
C ASN A 65 -32.46 -10.91 -15.42
N TYR A 66 -32.72 -11.59 -14.30
CA TYR A 66 -33.29 -11.03 -13.07
C TYR A 66 -32.24 -10.77 -11.97
N HIS A 67 -30.96 -11.01 -12.26
CA HIS A 67 -29.87 -10.86 -11.29
C HIS A 67 -29.04 -9.62 -11.57
N THR A 68 -28.74 -8.88 -10.50
CA THR A 68 -27.87 -7.71 -10.54
C THR A 68 -26.51 -8.07 -9.96
N PHE A 69 -25.46 -7.77 -10.72
CA PHE A 69 -24.07 -7.96 -10.33
C PHE A 69 -23.38 -6.60 -10.27
N TYR A 70 -22.35 -6.50 -9.42
CA TYR A 70 -21.53 -5.32 -9.28
C TYR A 70 -20.10 -5.62 -9.68
N LEU A 71 -19.55 -4.77 -10.54
CA LEU A 71 -18.16 -4.85 -10.99
C LEU A 71 -17.48 -3.54 -10.61
N THR A 72 -16.32 -3.66 -9.96
CA THR A 72 -15.40 -2.53 -9.82
C THR A 72 -14.19 -2.80 -10.71
N ALA A 73 -13.90 -1.87 -11.61
CA ALA A 73 -12.74 -1.90 -12.47
C ALA A 73 -11.88 -0.66 -12.22
N LYS A 74 -10.57 -0.81 -12.40
CA LYS A 74 -9.62 0.25 -12.12
C LYS A 74 -8.64 0.39 -13.27
N LYS A 75 -8.47 1.62 -13.72
CA LYS A 75 -7.52 1.98 -14.77
C LYS A 75 -6.47 2.91 -14.22
N THR A 76 -5.24 2.43 -14.12
CA THR A 76 -4.11 3.25 -13.65
C THR A 76 -3.76 4.27 -14.73
N LYS A 77 -3.74 5.56 -14.37
CA LYS A 77 -3.26 6.64 -15.25
C LYS A 77 -1.80 6.96 -14.96
N GLN A 78 -1.42 6.92 -13.68
CA GLN A 78 -0.08 7.22 -13.21
C GLN A 78 0.22 6.41 -11.94
N GLU A 79 1.31 5.64 -11.95
CA GLU A 79 1.71 4.83 -10.80
C GLU A 79 2.22 5.67 -9.62
N GLY A 80 2.94 6.77 -9.88
CA GLY A 80 3.49 7.62 -8.82
C GLY A 80 4.23 6.81 -7.74
N PHE A 81 3.91 7.05 -6.47
CA PHE A 81 4.51 6.37 -5.33
C PHE A 81 4.30 4.83 -5.32
N LYS A 82 3.26 4.28 -5.97
CA LYS A 82 3.00 2.83 -6.03
C LYS A 82 4.12 2.06 -6.71
N ALA A 83 4.80 2.67 -7.69
CA ALA A 83 5.94 2.05 -8.36
C ALA A 83 7.09 1.74 -7.39
N ILE A 84 7.34 2.64 -6.44
CA ILE A 84 8.38 2.49 -5.41
C ILE A 84 7.97 1.42 -4.41
N GLU A 85 6.71 1.43 -3.95
CA GLU A 85 6.18 0.42 -3.04
C GLU A 85 6.23 -0.99 -3.64
N ASN A 86 5.91 -1.14 -4.92
CA ASN A 86 5.94 -2.44 -5.60
C ASN A 86 7.37 -2.97 -5.71
N LYS A 87 8.35 -2.11 -6.04
CA LYS A 87 9.78 -2.49 -6.04
C LYS A 87 10.25 -2.89 -4.64
N LEU A 88 9.82 -2.17 -3.61
CA LEU A 88 10.14 -2.50 -2.22
C LEU A 88 9.56 -3.86 -1.81
N LYS A 89 8.29 -4.12 -2.14
CA LYS A 89 7.63 -5.42 -1.89
C LYS A 89 8.37 -6.56 -2.59
N GLN A 90 8.76 -6.38 -3.85
CA GLN A 90 9.57 -7.36 -4.58
C GLN A 90 10.90 -7.63 -3.91
N PHE A 91 11.61 -6.58 -3.47
CA PHE A 91 12.89 -6.70 -2.76
C PHE A 91 12.78 -7.52 -1.47
N PHE A 92 11.67 -7.38 -0.73
CA PHE A 92 11.40 -8.15 0.48
C PHE A 92 10.70 -9.49 0.25
N GLY A 93 10.47 -9.90 -1.01
CA GLY A 93 9.76 -11.14 -1.34
C GLY A 93 8.27 -11.13 -0.93
N VAL A 94 7.70 -9.96 -0.71
CA VAL A 94 6.29 -9.79 -0.34
C VAL A 94 5.43 -9.90 -1.60
N LYS A 95 4.38 -10.73 -1.54
CA LYS A 95 3.41 -10.86 -2.64
C LYS A 95 2.77 -9.51 -2.93
N ILE A 96 2.84 -9.09 -4.18
CA ILE A 96 2.07 -7.95 -4.68
C ILE A 96 0.64 -8.45 -4.90
N GLU A 97 -0.31 -7.88 -4.17
CA GLU A 97 -1.73 -8.12 -4.42
C GLU A 97 -2.10 -7.65 -5.82
N LYS A 98 -2.82 -8.49 -6.57
CA LYS A 98 -3.35 -8.11 -7.88
C LYS A 98 -4.34 -6.97 -7.65
N GLU A 99 -4.10 -5.85 -8.33
CA GLU A 99 -5.07 -4.76 -8.37
C GLU A 99 -6.32 -5.19 -9.15
N GLU A 100 -7.41 -4.45 -8.94
CA GLU A 100 -8.65 -4.61 -9.70
C GLU A 100 -8.37 -4.62 -11.21
N PRO A 101 -9.11 -5.43 -11.98
CA PRO A 101 -8.85 -5.56 -13.41
C PRO A 101 -9.08 -4.24 -14.14
N GLU A 102 -8.19 -3.95 -15.09
CA GLU A 102 -8.38 -2.85 -16.03
C GLU A 102 -9.31 -3.34 -17.14
N LEU A 103 -10.53 -2.83 -17.16
CA LEU A 103 -11.56 -3.21 -18.12
C LEU A 103 -12.09 -1.96 -18.82
N ASP A 104 -12.25 -2.06 -20.13
CA ASP A 104 -12.88 -1.03 -20.94
C ASP A 104 -14.40 -1.24 -20.94
N ILE A 105 -15.07 -0.55 -20.00
CA ILE A 105 -16.51 -0.69 -19.73
C ILE A 105 -17.27 0.61 -19.92
N TRP A 106 -18.42 0.54 -20.62
CA TRP A 106 -19.29 1.67 -20.87
C TRP A 106 -20.77 1.31 -20.77
N ALA A 107 -21.59 2.28 -20.41
CA ALA A 107 -23.03 2.10 -20.26
C ALA A 107 -23.69 1.71 -21.60
N GLY A 108 -24.63 0.77 -21.54
CA GLY A 108 -25.39 0.31 -22.72
C GLY A 108 -24.67 -0.74 -23.57
N LYS A 109 -23.43 -1.13 -23.23
CA LYS A 109 -22.78 -2.26 -23.89
C LYS A 109 -23.34 -3.59 -23.38
N HIS A 110 -23.67 -4.49 -24.30
CA HIS A 110 -23.92 -5.88 -23.99
C HIS A 110 -22.60 -6.67 -24.02
N TYR A 111 -22.37 -7.47 -23.00
CA TYR A 111 -21.19 -8.34 -22.86
C TYR A 111 -21.66 -9.80 -22.94
N GLY A 112 -20.99 -10.64 -23.72
CA GLY A 112 -21.30 -12.07 -23.80
C GLY A 112 -20.54 -12.80 -24.92
N PRO A 113 -20.61 -14.15 -24.95
CA PRO A 113 -21.26 -15.05 -23.97
C PRO A 113 -20.53 -15.07 -22.61
N CYS A 114 -21.25 -15.41 -21.53
CA CYS A 114 -20.68 -15.46 -20.18
C CYS A 114 -20.92 -16.83 -19.52
N ASP A 115 -19.91 -17.32 -18.81
CA ASP A 115 -20.03 -18.49 -17.95
C ASP A 115 -20.55 -18.07 -16.56
N SER A 116 -21.38 -18.91 -15.96
CA SER A 116 -21.90 -18.72 -14.60
C SER A 116 -21.53 -19.89 -13.71
N PHE A 117 -21.11 -19.62 -12.48
CA PHE A 117 -20.79 -20.62 -11.47
C PHE A 117 -21.35 -20.21 -10.11
N VAL A 118 -21.65 -21.19 -9.26
CA VAL A 118 -22.01 -20.99 -7.86
C VAL A 118 -20.79 -21.35 -7.01
N SER A 119 -20.34 -20.44 -6.14
CA SER A 119 -19.24 -20.68 -5.23
C SER A 119 -19.73 -20.72 -3.78
N GLU A 120 -19.28 -21.73 -3.04
CA GLU A 120 -19.46 -21.82 -1.59
C GLU A 120 -18.24 -21.26 -0.88
N HIS A 121 -18.47 -20.42 0.13
CA HIS A 121 -17.42 -19.82 0.94
C HIS A 121 -17.73 -20.00 2.43
N PHE A 122 -16.69 -20.30 3.20
CA PHE A 122 -16.77 -20.42 4.65
C PHE A 122 -16.20 -19.17 5.32
N THR A 123 -16.86 -18.73 6.40
CA THR A 123 -16.32 -17.66 7.25
C THR A 123 -15.05 -18.14 7.93
N GLN A 124 -14.05 -17.27 8.03
CA GLN A 124 -12.83 -17.55 8.78
C GLN A 124 -12.91 -16.93 10.18
N PRO A 125 -12.44 -17.62 11.23
CA PRO A 125 -12.30 -17.01 12.55
C PRO A 125 -11.30 -15.84 12.50
N PRO A 126 -11.40 -14.87 13.42
CA PRO A 126 -10.46 -13.75 13.49
C PRO A 126 -9.01 -14.23 13.57
N LYS A 127 -8.10 -13.50 12.91
CA LYS A 127 -6.67 -13.78 12.99
C LYS A 127 -6.16 -13.61 14.42
N GLN A 128 -5.22 -14.45 14.83
CA GLN A 128 -4.52 -14.31 16.10
C GLN A 128 -3.70 -13.01 16.15
N TYR A 129 -3.45 -12.51 17.35
CA TYR A 129 -2.55 -11.36 17.53
C TYR A 129 -1.13 -11.73 17.11
N THR A 130 -0.52 -10.84 16.36
CA THR A 130 0.92 -10.80 16.11
C THR A 130 1.47 -9.53 16.75
N ASP A 131 2.80 -9.42 16.91
CA ASP A 131 3.42 -8.20 17.46
C ASP A 131 2.98 -6.93 16.72
N VAL A 132 2.80 -7.03 15.39
CA VAL A 132 2.28 -5.94 14.56
C VAL A 132 0.85 -5.55 14.97
N ILE A 133 -0.07 -6.52 15.04
CA ILE A 133 -1.47 -6.28 15.42
C ILE A 133 -1.56 -5.74 16.86
N PHE A 134 -0.68 -6.19 17.74
CA PHE A 134 -0.61 -5.72 19.12
C PHE A 134 -0.11 -4.28 19.22
N CYS A 135 1.00 -3.94 18.53
CA CYS A 135 1.52 -2.58 18.47
C CYS A 135 0.52 -1.61 17.83
N GLU A 136 -0.08 -1.98 16.69
CA GLU A 136 -1.15 -1.19 16.07
C GLU A 136 -2.24 -0.94 17.11
N ARG A 137 -2.79 -1.99 17.73
CA ARG A 137 -3.85 -1.82 18.73
C ARG A 137 -3.43 -0.89 19.88
N LYS A 138 -2.21 -1.01 20.41
CA LYS A 138 -1.69 -0.13 21.47
C LYS A 138 -1.69 1.34 21.05
N GLU A 139 -1.25 1.64 19.82
CA GLU A 139 -1.31 3.00 19.25
C GLU A 139 -2.76 3.50 19.16
N TRP A 140 -3.69 2.66 18.67
CA TRP A 140 -5.11 3.00 18.57
C TRP A 140 -5.77 3.33 19.92
N ILE A 141 -5.38 2.63 20.99
CA ILE A 141 -5.92 2.83 22.34
C ILE A 141 -5.08 3.81 23.18
N GLY A 142 -4.03 4.41 22.61
CA GLY A 142 -3.19 5.41 23.28
C GLY A 142 -2.32 4.88 24.42
N ILE A 143 -1.95 3.59 24.41
CA ILE A 143 -1.00 3.04 25.39
C ILE A 143 0.42 3.34 24.90
N GLU A 144 1.01 4.37 25.49
CA GLU A 144 2.38 4.80 25.19
C GLU A 144 3.38 4.05 26.09
N GLU A 145 4.27 3.25 25.51
CA GLU A 145 5.47 2.80 26.23
C GLU A 145 6.51 3.91 26.17
N ARG A 146 6.70 4.60 27.30
CA ARG A 146 7.92 5.40 27.50
C ARG A 146 9.10 4.44 27.55
N SER A 147 9.89 4.39 26.49
CA SER A 147 11.26 3.88 26.59
C SER A 147 12.04 4.82 27.52
N SER A 148 12.24 4.38 28.75
CA SER A 148 13.19 5.00 29.66
C SER A 148 14.59 4.86 29.04
N ALA A 149 15.22 6.00 28.78
CA ALA A 149 16.65 6.09 28.50
C ALA A 149 17.48 5.73 29.75
#